data_AF-A0A7X6VQD4-F1
#
_entry.id   AF-A0A7X6VQD4-F1
#
_cell.length_a   1.000
_cell.length_b   1.000
_cell.length_c   1.000
_cell.angle_alpha   90.00
_cell.angle_beta   90.00
_cell.angle_gamma   90.00
#
_symmetry.space_group_name_H-M   'P 1'
#
loop_
_entity.id
_entity.type
_entity.pdbx_description
1 polymer ?
#
loop_
_entity_poly.entity_id
_entity_poly.type
_entity_poly.pdbx_seq_one_letter_code
_entity_poly.pdbx_strand_id
1 'polypeptide(L)'
;MKKVLTLLLSLVVVFALSACRDKKSTDDSVNVIFYTYHGGTDVSNLYHVSPYTLVERPEDPTRVGYTFTGWYTDLNQQLPWFFETDLVGTKSMVLYAGWTPAIYQIIYHTAEGTLPEGARTTFKTGDNVALPRASKQGYNFKGWYTYDQAITPTKPGDNGYQSLPPGLTKDFEIYAHYTGIEIAVIFRIVFPGDAKDKPESPGTIQYEYGSVIDFIDYGEVGGYRFVGWN
;
A
#
# COMPACT_ATOMS: atom_id res chain seq x y z
N MET A 1 20.04 74.72 58.86
CA MET A 1 19.16 74.21 57.79
C MET A 1 19.88 73.37 56.73
N LYS A 2 21.09 73.73 56.25
CA LYS A 2 21.82 72.95 55.22
C LYS A 2 22.13 71.49 55.59
N LYS A 3 22.48 71.18 56.85
CA LYS A 3 22.82 69.82 57.31
C LYS A 3 21.63 68.85 57.41
N VAL A 4 20.42 69.37 57.63
CA VAL A 4 19.17 68.57 57.68
C VAL A 4 18.68 68.31 56.25
N LEU A 5 18.86 69.27 55.35
CA LEU A 5 18.53 69.13 53.93
C LEU A 5 19.41 68.09 53.22
N THR A 6 20.71 68.03 53.53
CA THR A 6 21.60 66.98 52.97
C THR A 6 21.32 65.59 53.53
N LEU A 7 20.85 65.45 54.78
CA LEU A 7 20.49 64.16 55.38
C LEU A 7 19.17 63.60 54.82
N LEU A 8 18.21 64.49 54.52
CA LEU A 8 16.97 64.12 53.85
C LEU A 8 17.19 63.78 52.38
N LEU A 9 18.09 64.48 51.68
CA LEU A 9 18.44 64.18 50.30
C LEU A 9 19.19 62.85 50.17
N SER A 10 20.07 62.50 51.12
CA SER A 10 20.76 61.21 51.12
C SER A 10 19.85 60.04 51.49
N LEU A 11 18.90 60.23 52.41
CA LEU A 11 17.92 59.20 52.77
C LEU A 11 16.96 58.88 51.61
N VAL A 12 16.53 59.90 50.86
CA VAL A 12 15.67 59.72 49.68
C VAL A 12 16.41 59.05 48.51
N VAL A 13 17.70 59.33 48.32
CA VAL A 13 18.52 58.66 47.30
C VAL A 13 18.79 57.20 47.65
N VAL A 14 18.97 56.86 48.93
CA VAL A 14 19.11 55.46 49.38
C VAL A 14 17.79 54.68 49.26
N PHE A 15 16.64 55.32 49.49
CA PHE A 15 15.33 54.70 49.28
C PHE A 15 14.93 54.58 47.80
N ALA A 16 15.44 55.44 46.91
CA ALA A 16 15.19 55.32 45.47
C ALA A 16 16.03 54.21 44.81
N LEU A 17 17.19 53.85 45.38
CA LEU A 17 18.04 52.76 44.86
C LEU A 17 17.57 51.35 45.26
N SER A 18 16.64 51.22 46.21
CA SER A 18 16.12 49.91 46.63
C SER A 18 14.85 49.46 45.88
N ALA A 19 14.26 50.33 45.05
CA ALA A 19 12.97 50.07 44.39
C ALA A 19 13.07 49.56 42.94
N CYS A 20 14.25 49.59 42.31
CA CYS A 20 14.45 48.98 41.00
C CYS A 20 15.19 47.65 41.14
N ARG A 21 14.59 46.68 41.85
CA ARG A 21 14.91 45.28 41.60
C ARG A 21 14.09 44.89 40.39
N ASP A 22 14.64 45.07 39.19
CA ASP A 22 14.13 44.44 37.98
C ASP A 22 14.06 42.94 38.26
N LYS A 23 12.89 42.48 38.68
CA LYS A 23 12.55 41.07 38.71
C LYS A 23 12.42 40.73 37.23
N LYS A 24 13.55 40.44 36.58
CA LYS A 24 13.59 39.83 35.26
C LYS A 24 12.68 38.62 35.39
N SER A 25 11.46 38.75 34.89
CA SER A 25 10.53 37.65 34.76
C SER A 25 11.18 36.75 33.74
N THR A 26 12.02 35.82 34.20
CA THR A 26 12.51 34.76 33.35
C THR A 26 11.27 33.95 33.04
N ASP A 27 10.81 34.07 31.80
CA ASP A 27 9.78 33.21 31.27
C ASP A 27 10.39 31.81 31.24
N ASP A 28 10.21 31.06 32.32
CA ASP A 28 10.68 29.69 32.48
C ASP A 28 9.74 28.71 31.76
N SER A 29 8.77 29.23 31.00
CA SER A 29 7.88 28.42 30.18
C SER A 29 8.64 27.72 29.06
N VAL A 30 8.05 26.61 28.63
CA VAL A 30 8.62 25.76 27.60
C VAL A 30 7.61 25.54 26.49
N ASN A 31 8.10 25.11 25.34
CA ASN A 31 7.26 24.76 24.20
C ASN A 31 7.21 23.23 24.05
N VAL A 32 6.04 22.72 23.70
CA VAL A 32 5.84 21.32 23.29
C VAL A 32 5.45 21.32 21.83
N ILE A 33 6.37 20.83 20.99
CA ILE A 33 6.18 20.78 19.55
C ILE A 33 5.75 19.38 19.15
N PHE A 34 4.64 19.28 18.43
CA PHE A 34 4.13 18.04 17.87
C PHE A 34 4.65 17.87 16.44
N TYR A 35 5.32 16.75 16.18
CA TYR A 35 5.91 16.45 14.89
C TYR A 35 5.35 15.15 14.32
N THR A 36 4.50 15.27 13.28
CA THR A 36 3.74 14.14 12.74
C THR A 36 4.47 13.35 11.65
N TYR A 37 5.43 13.99 10.96
CA TYR A 37 6.32 13.43 9.92
C TYR A 37 5.60 12.88 8.66
N HIS A 38 6.30 12.89 7.52
CA HIS A 38 5.93 12.19 6.26
C HIS A 38 4.44 12.22 5.84
N GLY A 39 3.81 13.39 5.86
CA GLY A 39 2.45 13.58 5.37
C GLY A 39 1.34 13.23 6.37
N GLY A 40 1.67 13.13 7.66
CA GLY A 40 0.66 13.21 8.71
C GLY A 40 0.00 14.59 8.75
N THR A 41 -1.26 14.68 9.16
CA THR A 41 -1.95 15.96 9.34
C THR A 41 -1.29 16.81 10.41
N ASP A 42 -1.27 18.13 10.22
CA ASP A 42 -0.69 19.05 11.20
C ASP A 42 -1.49 19.06 12.50
N VAL A 43 -0.77 19.24 13.60
CA VAL A 43 -1.30 19.32 14.96
C VAL A 43 -0.78 20.59 15.62
N SER A 44 -1.65 21.28 16.36
CA SER A 44 -1.32 22.54 17.03
C SER A 44 -0.28 22.33 18.13
N ASN A 45 0.83 23.06 18.04
CA ASN A 45 1.85 23.11 19.09
C ASN A 45 1.37 23.85 20.34
N LEU A 46 1.96 23.51 21.48
CA LEU A 46 1.73 24.23 22.73
C LEU A 46 2.90 25.15 23.03
N TYR A 47 2.60 26.42 23.28
CA TYR A 47 3.57 27.46 23.61
C TYR A 47 3.33 27.97 25.02
N HIS A 48 4.41 28.40 25.67
CA HIS A 48 4.37 28.96 27.02
C HIS A 48 3.76 28.01 28.08
N VAL A 49 4.09 26.72 28.00
CA VAL A 49 3.67 25.70 28.98
C VAL A 49 4.51 25.82 30.25
N SER A 50 3.87 25.74 31.42
CA SER A 50 4.58 25.76 32.70
C SER A 50 5.29 24.42 32.96
N PRO A 51 6.56 24.41 33.41
CA PRO A 51 7.24 23.17 33.79
C PRO A 51 6.50 22.39 34.88
N TYR A 52 6.71 21.08 34.91
CA TYR A 52 6.14 20.13 35.87
C TYR A 52 4.60 20.04 35.84
N THR A 53 4.00 20.38 34.70
CA THR A 53 2.57 20.25 34.47
C THR A 53 2.27 19.16 33.43
N LEU A 54 1.07 18.61 33.49
CA LEU A 54 0.52 17.80 32.41
C LEU A 54 0.16 18.71 31.24
N VAL A 55 0.25 18.17 30.02
CA VAL A 55 -0.21 18.85 28.80
C VAL A 55 -1.47 18.19 28.27
N GLU A 56 -2.33 19.00 27.67
CA GLU A 56 -3.51 18.48 26.98
C GLU A 56 -3.07 17.69 25.74
N ARG A 57 -3.65 16.49 25.58
CA ARG A 57 -3.42 15.66 24.40
C ARG A 57 -4.11 16.29 23.18
N PRO A 58 -3.41 16.47 22.05
CA PRO A 58 -4.05 16.95 20.83
C PRO A 58 -4.95 15.88 20.21
N GLU A 59 -5.78 16.27 19.24
CA GLU A 59 -6.45 15.30 18.37
C GLU A 59 -5.43 14.40 17.68
N ASP A 60 -5.78 13.13 17.51
CA ASP A 60 -4.90 12.16 16.89
C ASP A 60 -4.67 12.55 15.42
N PRO A 61 -3.41 12.72 14.99
CA PRO A 61 -3.13 13.01 13.60
C PRO A 61 -3.52 11.81 12.73
N THR A 62 -3.77 12.07 11.45
CA THR A 62 -4.02 11.03 10.46
C THR A 62 -2.90 10.99 9.43
N ARG A 63 -2.59 9.79 8.91
CA ARG A 63 -1.62 9.59 7.84
C ARG A 63 -2.11 8.48 6.93
N VAL A 64 -2.35 8.79 5.66
CA VAL A 64 -2.90 7.84 4.68
C VAL A 64 -2.01 6.59 4.61
N GLY A 65 -2.61 5.41 4.79
CA GLY A 65 -1.89 4.13 4.79
C GLY A 65 -1.26 3.73 6.12
N TYR A 66 -1.43 4.50 7.19
CA TYR A 66 -0.83 4.22 8.50
C TYR A 66 -1.83 4.40 9.63
N THR A 67 -1.66 3.62 10.69
CA THR A 67 -2.38 3.74 11.95
C THR A 67 -1.52 4.51 12.94
N PHE A 68 -2.08 5.56 13.54
CA PHE A 68 -1.43 6.31 14.63
C PHE A 68 -1.30 5.43 15.87
N THR A 69 -0.12 5.38 16.48
CA THR A 69 0.13 4.53 17.67
C THR A 69 0.36 5.31 18.96
N GLY A 70 0.50 6.64 18.88
CA GLY A 70 0.75 7.50 20.02
C GLY A 70 1.87 8.51 19.78
N TRP A 71 2.20 9.26 20.82
CA TRP A 71 3.29 10.24 20.82
C TRP A 71 4.51 9.68 21.55
N TYR A 72 5.71 10.02 21.06
CA TYR A 72 6.97 9.50 21.57
C TYR A 72 7.98 10.64 21.77
N THR A 73 8.88 10.49 22.73
CA THR A 73 9.97 11.45 22.98
C THR A 73 11.18 11.23 22.07
N ASP A 74 11.16 10.17 21.27
CA ASP A 74 12.21 9.81 20.32
C ASP A 74 11.64 9.47 18.93
N LEU A 75 12.47 9.62 17.91
CA LEU A 75 12.11 9.34 16.52
C LEU A 75 11.89 7.85 16.22
N ASN A 76 12.43 6.93 17.04
CA ASN A 76 12.37 5.49 16.79
C ASN A 76 11.13 4.84 17.44
N GLN A 77 10.24 5.63 18.02
CA GLN A 77 8.98 5.19 18.63
C GLN A 77 9.20 4.18 19.78
N GLN A 78 10.24 4.39 20.60
CA GLN A 78 10.60 3.47 21.71
C GLN A 78 10.23 4.03 23.08
N LEU A 79 10.14 5.35 23.22
CA LEU A 79 9.88 6.06 24.47
C LEU A 79 8.52 6.77 24.39
N PRO A 80 7.41 6.06 24.66
CA PRO A 80 6.07 6.64 24.60
C PRO A 80 5.92 7.78 25.60
N TRP A 81 5.12 8.78 25.23
CA TRP A 81 4.66 9.85 26.09
C TRP A 81 3.20 9.63 26.48
N PHE A 82 2.94 9.62 27.78
CA PHE A 82 1.62 9.42 28.36
C PHE A 82 1.10 10.73 28.95
N PHE A 83 0.09 11.34 28.30
CA PHE A 83 -0.41 12.68 28.68
C PHE A 83 -1.08 12.72 30.05
N GLU A 84 -1.46 11.56 30.59
CA GLU A 84 -2.12 11.41 31.88
C GLU A 84 -1.13 11.35 33.04
N THR A 85 0.15 11.03 32.79
CA THR A 85 1.15 10.79 33.84
C THR A 85 2.44 11.58 33.65
N ASP A 86 2.83 11.86 32.42
CA ASP A 86 4.12 12.46 32.12
C ASP A 86 4.05 13.98 32.23
N LEU A 87 4.99 14.55 33.00
CA LEU A 87 5.07 15.97 33.25
C LEU A 87 6.12 16.61 32.33
N VAL A 88 5.77 17.76 31.78
CA VAL A 88 6.70 18.53 30.95
C VAL A 88 7.89 18.99 31.80
N GLY A 89 9.11 18.86 31.25
CA GLY A 89 10.34 19.25 31.93
C GLY A 89 10.62 20.76 31.90
N THR A 90 11.85 21.13 32.25
CA THR A 90 12.34 22.53 32.23
C THR A 90 12.93 22.96 30.90
N LYS A 91 12.82 22.12 29.86
CA LYS A 91 13.27 22.40 28.50
C LYS A 91 12.15 22.10 27.52
N SER A 92 12.06 22.93 26.48
CA SER A 92 11.19 22.66 25.35
C SER A 92 11.48 21.28 24.76
N MET A 93 10.43 20.60 24.33
CA MET A 93 10.50 19.23 23.84
C MET A 93 9.74 19.07 22.53
N VAL A 94 10.11 18.02 21.80
CA VAL A 94 9.39 17.58 20.60
C VAL A 94 8.79 16.22 20.90
N LEU A 95 7.51 16.07 20.62
CA LEU A 95 6.80 14.80 20.61
C LEU A 95 6.62 14.35 19.17
N TYR A 96 7.04 13.12 18.89
CA TYR A 96 7.03 12.51 17.58
C TYR A 96 5.83 11.56 17.46
N ALA A 97 5.03 11.70 16.41
CA ALA A 97 3.93 10.78 16.16
C ALA A 97 4.47 9.40 15.74
N GLY A 98 3.95 8.35 16.37
CA GLY A 98 4.21 6.97 15.98
C GLY A 98 3.19 6.44 14.98
N TRP A 99 3.67 5.58 14.09
CA TRP A 99 2.90 5.08 12.95
C TRP A 99 3.23 3.61 12.70
N THR A 100 2.20 2.79 12.54
CA THR A 100 2.32 1.41 12.03
C THR A 100 1.65 1.32 10.65
N PRO A 101 2.26 0.68 9.64
CA PRO A 101 1.61 0.46 8.35
C PRO A 101 0.24 -0.23 8.51
N ALA A 102 -0.79 0.34 7.90
CA ALA A 102 -2.10 -0.29 7.85
C ALA A 102 -2.04 -1.60 7.05
N ILE A 103 -2.91 -2.55 7.41
CA ILE A 103 -3.06 -3.84 6.72
C ILE A 103 -4.33 -3.80 5.89
N TYR A 104 -4.23 -4.21 4.63
CA TYR A 104 -5.32 -4.29 3.66
C TYR A 104 -5.45 -5.69 3.07
N GLN A 105 -6.58 -5.97 2.43
CA GLN A 105 -6.87 -7.24 1.78
C GLN A 105 -6.49 -7.24 0.28
N ILE A 106 -6.12 -8.42 -0.23
CA ILE A 106 -6.05 -8.73 -1.65
C ILE A 106 -7.21 -9.69 -1.95
N ILE A 107 -8.15 -9.23 -2.76
CA ILE A 107 -9.39 -9.95 -3.09
C ILE A 107 -9.25 -10.50 -4.51
N TYR A 108 -9.10 -11.81 -4.62
CA TYR A 108 -8.95 -12.50 -5.91
C TYR A 108 -10.28 -13.07 -6.39
N HIS A 109 -10.65 -12.71 -7.62
CA HIS A 109 -11.72 -13.37 -8.38
C HIS A 109 -11.10 -14.24 -9.45
N THR A 110 -11.11 -15.56 -9.25
CA THR A 110 -10.33 -16.50 -10.08
C THR A 110 -11.03 -16.94 -11.35
N ALA A 111 -12.27 -16.51 -11.61
CA ALA A 111 -13.08 -16.94 -12.75
C ALA A 111 -13.08 -18.48 -12.94
N GLU A 112 -13.39 -19.20 -11.85
CA GLU A 112 -13.38 -20.68 -11.74
C GLU A 112 -11.97 -21.32 -11.78
N GLY A 113 -10.91 -20.52 -11.89
CA GLY A 113 -9.55 -20.99 -11.67
C GLY A 113 -9.23 -21.20 -10.19
N THR A 114 -7.99 -21.62 -9.93
CA THR A 114 -7.46 -21.84 -8.58
C THR A 114 -6.22 -20.98 -8.34
N LEU A 115 -6.00 -20.63 -7.07
CA LEU A 115 -4.76 -20.03 -6.60
C LEU A 115 -3.79 -21.12 -6.11
N PRO A 116 -2.47 -20.88 -6.16
CA PRO A 116 -1.51 -21.74 -5.49
C PRO A 116 -1.69 -21.70 -3.98
N GLU A 117 -1.29 -22.79 -3.30
CA GLU A 117 -1.26 -22.84 -1.84
C GLU A 117 -0.38 -21.72 -1.27
N GLY A 118 -0.82 -21.09 -0.18
CA GLY A 118 -0.09 -19.99 0.45
C GLY A 118 -0.17 -18.65 -0.30
N ALA A 119 -1.03 -18.53 -1.31
CA ALA A 119 -1.33 -17.24 -1.95
C ALA A 119 -1.69 -16.19 -0.89
N ARG A 120 -0.94 -15.10 -0.87
CA ARG A 120 -1.11 -14.03 0.12
C ARG A 120 -2.41 -13.29 -0.13
N THR A 121 -3.22 -13.10 0.92
CA THR A 121 -4.51 -12.40 0.88
C THR A 121 -4.50 -11.06 1.61
N THR A 122 -3.38 -10.66 2.18
CA THR A 122 -3.23 -9.37 2.88
C THR A 122 -1.90 -8.71 2.54
N PHE A 123 -1.79 -7.40 2.73
CA PHE A 123 -0.53 -6.68 2.59
C PHE A 123 -0.51 -5.46 3.51
N LYS A 124 0.69 -4.97 3.82
CA LYS A 124 0.89 -3.70 4.54
C LYS A 124 1.19 -2.58 3.56
N THR A 125 0.80 -1.36 3.90
CA THR A 125 1.22 -0.17 3.14
C THR A 125 2.74 -0.17 2.91
N GLY A 126 3.15 -0.03 1.66
CA GLY A 126 4.56 -0.02 1.26
C GLY A 126 5.15 -1.41 0.96
N ASP A 127 4.40 -2.49 1.18
CA ASP A 127 4.83 -3.83 0.76
C ASP A 127 4.96 -3.89 -0.77
N ASN A 128 6.02 -4.57 -1.24
CA ASN A 128 6.16 -4.96 -2.64
C ASN A 128 5.87 -6.47 -2.75
N VAL A 129 4.63 -6.81 -3.11
CA VAL A 129 4.16 -8.20 -3.18
C VAL A 129 3.97 -8.62 -4.62
N ALA A 130 4.62 -9.71 -5.04
CA ALA A 130 4.31 -10.38 -6.29
C ALA A 130 2.98 -11.13 -6.17
N LEU A 131 2.10 -10.93 -7.14
CA LEU A 131 0.80 -11.61 -7.18
C LEU A 131 1.00 -13.05 -7.69
N PRO A 132 0.28 -14.02 -7.11
CA PRO A 132 0.37 -15.41 -7.54
C PRO A 132 -0.14 -15.58 -8.98
N ARG A 133 0.33 -16.59 -9.70
CA ARG A 133 -0.29 -16.98 -10.98
C ARG A 133 -1.46 -17.90 -10.68
N ALA A 134 -2.65 -17.59 -11.19
CA ALA A 134 -3.80 -18.48 -11.09
C ALA A 134 -3.78 -19.55 -12.20
N SER A 135 -4.42 -20.68 -11.95
CA SER A 135 -4.48 -21.82 -12.87
C SER A 135 -5.92 -22.13 -13.27
N LYS A 136 -6.18 -22.35 -14.57
CA LYS A 136 -7.47 -22.82 -15.08
C LYS A 136 -7.23 -23.84 -16.19
N GLN A 137 -7.81 -25.04 -16.08
CA GLN A 137 -7.56 -26.13 -17.04
C GLN A 137 -8.02 -25.72 -18.45
N GLY A 138 -7.13 -25.89 -19.44
CA GLY A 138 -7.41 -25.52 -20.83
C GLY A 138 -7.13 -24.05 -21.16
N TYR A 139 -6.57 -23.27 -20.22
CA TYR A 139 -6.32 -21.86 -20.40
C TYR A 139 -4.90 -21.43 -19.97
N ASN A 140 -4.38 -20.41 -20.64
CA ASN A 140 -3.18 -19.68 -20.26
C ASN A 140 -3.57 -18.45 -19.41
N PHE A 141 -3.01 -18.34 -18.21
CA PHE A 141 -3.19 -17.15 -17.36
C PHE A 141 -2.48 -15.92 -17.97
N LYS A 142 -3.23 -14.84 -18.16
CA LYS A 142 -2.72 -13.58 -18.70
C LYS A 142 -2.26 -12.62 -17.62
N GLY A 143 -3.04 -12.47 -16.55
CA GLY A 143 -2.71 -11.56 -15.45
C GLY A 143 -3.92 -11.22 -14.59
N TRP A 144 -3.68 -10.36 -13.61
CA TRP A 144 -4.71 -9.83 -12.72
C TRP A 144 -5.18 -8.46 -13.18
N TYR A 145 -6.48 -8.29 -13.31
CA TYR A 145 -7.07 -7.06 -13.82
C TYR A 145 -7.88 -6.41 -12.71
N THR A 146 -7.84 -5.10 -12.64
CA THR A 146 -8.70 -4.30 -11.75
C THR A 146 -9.47 -3.28 -12.57
N TYR A 147 -10.69 -2.98 -12.15
CA TYR A 147 -11.55 -1.97 -12.77
C TYR A 147 -11.71 -0.73 -11.88
N ASP A 148 -10.99 -0.71 -10.77
CA ASP A 148 -10.99 0.36 -9.80
C ASP A 148 -10.37 1.63 -10.38
N GLN A 149 -11.21 2.67 -10.49
CA GLN A 149 -10.83 3.95 -11.09
C GLN A 149 -9.95 4.82 -10.17
N ALA A 150 -9.82 4.47 -8.89
CA ALA A 150 -8.96 5.20 -7.96
C ALA A 150 -7.48 4.82 -8.09
N ILE A 151 -7.17 3.77 -8.86
CA ILE A 151 -5.82 3.33 -9.21
C ILE A 151 -5.72 3.24 -10.74
N THR A 152 -4.65 2.68 -11.30
CA THR A 152 -4.56 2.47 -12.76
C THR A 152 -5.45 1.28 -13.16
N PRO A 153 -6.64 1.50 -13.75
CA PRO A 153 -7.48 0.38 -14.13
C PRO A 153 -6.87 -0.34 -15.33
N THR A 154 -7.23 -1.60 -15.48
CA THR A 154 -6.85 -2.44 -16.62
C THR A 154 -8.04 -2.69 -17.53
N LYS A 155 -7.78 -2.89 -18.82
CA LYS A 155 -8.77 -3.22 -19.85
C LYS A 155 -8.31 -4.41 -20.71
N PRO A 156 -9.21 -5.07 -21.45
CA PRO A 156 -8.84 -6.14 -22.37
C PRO A 156 -7.68 -5.73 -23.29
N GLY A 157 -6.64 -6.57 -23.35
CA GLY A 157 -5.41 -6.33 -24.11
C GLY A 157 -4.22 -5.83 -23.28
N ASP A 158 -4.43 -5.37 -22.04
CA ASP A 158 -3.34 -5.03 -21.14
C ASP A 158 -2.60 -6.29 -20.66
N ASN A 159 -1.38 -6.16 -20.11
CA ASN A 159 -0.64 -7.29 -19.54
C ASN A 159 -1.14 -7.71 -18.13
N GLY A 160 -2.04 -6.93 -17.53
CA GLY A 160 -2.48 -7.12 -16.14
C GLY A 160 -1.38 -6.86 -15.11
N TYR A 161 -1.77 -6.85 -13.84
CA TYR A 161 -0.87 -6.74 -12.69
C TYR A 161 -0.17 -8.07 -12.40
N GLN A 162 1.13 -7.98 -12.14
CA GLN A 162 1.97 -9.10 -11.65
C GLN A 162 2.46 -8.87 -10.21
N SER A 163 2.30 -7.66 -9.70
CA SER A 163 2.60 -7.25 -8.32
C SER A 163 1.57 -6.22 -7.87
N LEU A 164 1.54 -5.94 -6.56
CA LEU A 164 0.74 -4.83 -6.05
C LEU A 164 1.15 -3.50 -6.71
N PRO A 165 0.18 -2.62 -7.01
CA PRO A 165 0.47 -1.24 -7.37
C PRO A 165 1.25 -0.54 -6.25
N PRO A 166 2.24 0.30 -6.57
CA PRO A 166 2.92 1.10 -5.55
C PRO A 166 1.96 2.10 -4.91
N GLY A 167 2.12 2.35 -3.59
CA GLY A 167 1.33 3.35 -2.87
C GLY A 167 -0.12 2.97 -2.57
N LEU A 168 -0.45 1.68 -2.67
CA LEU A 168 -1.79 1.19 -2.39
C LEU A 168 -2.13 1.34 -0.89
N THR A 169 -3.26 1.98 -0.61
CA THR A 169 -3.69 2.39 0.74
C THR A 169 -5.15 2.00 1.01
N LYS A 170 -5.59 0.92 0.36
CA LYS A 170 -6.93 0.33 0.49
C LYS A 170 -6.91 -1.12 0.03
N ASP A 171 -8.00 -1.85 0.25
CA ASP A 171 -8.17 -3.20 -0.28
C ASP A 171 -8.05 -3.22 -1.81
N PHE A 172 -7.47 -4.30 -2.33
CA PHE A 172 -7.17 -4.45 -3.74
C PHE A 172 -7.92 -5.61 -4.34
N GLU A 173 -8.91 -5.29 -5.17
CA GLU A 173 -9.77 -6.26 -5.84
C GLU A 173 -9.31 -6.49 -7.28
N ILE A 174 -9.10 -7.76 -7.61
CA ILE A 174 -8.54 -8.18 -8.90
C ILE A 174 -9.21 -9.44 -9.45
N TYR A 175 -9.27 -9.50 -10.78
CA TYR A 175 -9.94 -10.53 -11.55
C TYR A 175 -8.92 -11.25 -12.44
N ALA A 176 -8.92 -12.57 -12.37
CA ALA A 176 -8.07 -13.39 -13.22
C ALA A 176 -8.55 -13.32 -14.67
N HIS A 177 -7.63 -13.06 -15.59
CA HIS A 177 -7.89 -13.15 -17.01
C HIS A 177 -7.06 -14.27 -17.64
N TYR A 178 -7.67 -14.91 -18.64
CA TYR A 178 -7.17 -16.11 -19.27
C TYR A 178 -7.37 -16.04 -20.79
N THR A 179 -6.54 -16.74 -21.55
CA THR A 179 -6.83 -17.08 -22.95
C THR A 179 -6.88 -18.59 -23.11
N GLY A 180 -7.83 -19.09 -23.90
CA GLY A 180 -7.87 -20.51 -24.25
C GLY A 180 -6.53 -21.01 -24.80
N ILE A 181 -6.16 -22.23 -24.46
CA ILE A 181 -5.04 -22.91 -25.10
C ILE A 181 -5.54 -23.36 -26.47
N GLU A 182 -4.83 -22.96 -27.52
CA GLU A 182 -5.03 -23.50 -28.87
C GLU A 182 -4.12 -24.70 -29.08
N ILE A 183 -4.67 -25.77 -29.63
CA ILE A 183 -3.96 -26.99 -30.00
C ILE A 183 -4.00 -27.16 -31.52
N ALA A 184 -2.85 -27.53 -32.09
CA ALA A 184 -2.74 -27.85 -33.50
C ALA A 184 -2.98 -29.34 -33.72
N VAL A 185 -4.00 -29.69 -34.50
CA VAL A 185 -4.25 -31.06 -34.94
C VAL A 185 -3.76 -31.18 -36.38
N ILE A 186 -2.86 -32.15 -36.61
CA ILE A 186 -2.24 -32.36 -37.92
C ILE A 186 -2.85 -33.59 -38.56
N PHE A 187 -3.64 -33.39 -39.61
CA PHE A 187 -4.24 -34.45 -40.39
C PHE A 187 -3.26 -34.92 -41.46
N ARG A 188 -2.76 -36.15 -41.33
CA ARG A 188 -1.88 -36.76 -42.34
C ARG A 188 -2.61 -37.91 -43.00
N ILE A 189 -2.77 -37.83 -44.31
CA ILE A 189 -3.33 -38.92 -45.11
C ILE A 189 -2.18 -39.81 -45.57
N VAL A 190 -2.27 -41.09 -45.24
CA VAL A 190 -1.42 -42.14 -45.80
C VAL A 190 -2.27 -42.86 -46.86
N PHE A 191 -1.90 -42.71 -48.13
CA PHE A 191 -2.61 -43.33 -49.25
C PHE A 191 -1.66 -44.26 -50.03
N PRO A 192 -2.07 -45.47 -50.44
CA PRO A 192 -1.18 -46.40 -51.15
C PRO A 192 -0.75 -45.90 -52.54
N GLY A 193 0.56 -45.82 -52.78
CA GLY A 193 1.16 -45.47 -54.08
C GLY A 193 1.01 -44.00 -54.49
N ASP A 194 1.46 -43.67 -55.71
CA ASP A 194 1.36 -42.31 -56.28
C ASP A 194 -0.03 -42.06 -56.93
N ALA A 195 -1.08 -42.62 -56.33
CA ALA A 195 -2.42 -42.58 -56.90
C ALA A 195 -2.89 -41.14 -57.12
N LYS A 196 -3.35 -40.85 -58.35
CA LYS A 196 -3.84 -39.53 -58.75
C LYS A 196 -5.13 -39.13 -58.06
N ASP A 197 -5.90 -40.11 -57.58
CA ASP A 197 -7.22 -39.91 -56.97
C ASP A 197 -7.18 -39.82 -55.43
N LYS A 198 -6.01 -39.61 -54.83
CA LYS A 198 -5.90 -39.51 -53.37
C LYS A 198 -6.74 -38.32 -52.83
N PRO A 199 -7.40 -38.47 -51.67
CA PRO A 199 -8.13 -37.36 -51.07
C PRO A 199 -7.19 -36.24 -50.61
N GLU A 200 -7.70 -35.01 -50.60
CA GLU A 200 -6.97 -33.86 -50.07
C GLU A 200 -6.86 -33.95 -48.55
N SER A 201 -5.66 -33.67 -48.02
CA SER A 201 -5.45 -33.58 -46.57
C SER A 201 -5.98 -32.24 -46.06
N PRO A 202 -6.72 -32.23 -44.92
CA PRO A 202 -7.13 -31.00 -44.24
C PRO A 202 -5.94 -30.18 -43.71
N GLY A 203 -4.73 -30.76 -43.69
CA GLY A 203 -3.53 -30.11 -43.20
C GLY A 203 -3.55 -29.95 -41.67
N THR A 204 -3.16 -28.76 -41.21
CA THR A 204 -3.14 -28.43 -39.78
C THR A 204 -4.30 -27.50 -39.45
N ILE A 205 -5.13 -27.89 -38.49
CA ILE A 205 -6.26 -27.09 -38.00
C ILE A 205 -6.01 -26.77 -36.52
N GLN A 206 -6.28 -25.52 -36.14
CA GLN A 206 -6.24 -25.09 -34.74
C GLN A 206 -7.59 -25.33 -34.08
N TYR A 207 -7.58 -25.91 -32.89
CA TYR A 207 -8.76 -26.12 -32.06
C TYR A 207 -8.51 -25.51 -30.68
N GLU A 208 -9.56 -24.99 -30.03
CA GLU A 208 -9.46 -24.69 -28.60
C GLU A 208 -9.39 -26.00 -27.81
N TYR A 209 -8.57 -26.01 -26.76
CA TYR A 209 -8.44 -27.15 -25.86
C TYR A 209 -9.81 -27.61 -25.35
N GLY A 210 -10.09 -28.91 -25.48
CA GLY A 210 -11.36 -29.51 -25.06
C GLY A 210 -12.48 -29.44 -26.11
N SER A 211 -12.24 -28.81 -27.26
CA SER A 211 -13.18 -28.85 -28.39
C SER A 211 -13.39 -30.28 -28.89
N VAL A 212 -14.63 -30.61 -29.26
CA VAL A 212 -14.92 -31.83 -30.01
C VAL A 212 -14.40 -31.63 -31.43
N ILE A 213 -13.54 -32.54 -31.87
CA ILE A 213 -13.01 -32.55 -33.24
C ILE A 213 -13.93 -33.43 -34.08
N ASP A 214 -14.51 -32.85 -35.13
CA ASP A 214 -15.22 -33.61 -36.15
C ASP A 214 -14.22 -34.13 -37.17
N PHE A 215 -14.03 -35.45 -37.16
CA PHE A 215 -13.06 -36.12 -38.00
C PHE A 215 -13.70 -36.49 -39.34
N ILE A 216 -13.17 -35.94 -40.43
CA ILE A 216 -13.66 -36.22 -41.79
C ILE A 216 -13.56 -37.72 -42.07
N ASP A 217 -14.66 -38.33 -42.51
CA ASP A 217 -14.69 -39.68 -43.07
C ASP A 217 -14.64 -39.60 -44.60
N TYR A 218 -13.60 -40.19 -45.19
CA TYR A 218 -13.43 -40.21 -46.64
C TYR A 218 -14.20 -41.35 -47.34
N GLY A 219 -14.78 -42.30 -46.60
CA GLY A 219 -15.48 -43.44 -47.18
C GLY A 219 -14.58 -44.28 -48.09
N GLU A 220 -15.03 -44.53 -49.33
CA GLU A 220 -14.25 -45.24 -50.35
C GLU A 220 -13.76 -44.28 -51.45
N VAL A 221 -12.45 -44.23 -51.67
CA VAL A 221 -11.79 -43.37 -52.67
C VAL A 221 -10.76 -44.18 -53.44
N GLY A 222 -10.82 -44.16 -54.78
CA GLY A 222 -9.83 -44.79 -55.65
C GLY A 222 -9.72 -46.32 -55.49
N GLY A 223 -10.78 -47.00 -55.04
CA GLY A 223 -10.77 -48.44 -54.73
C GLY A 223 -10.21 -48.80 -53.35
N TYR A 224 -9.88 -47.80 -52.52
CA TYR A 224 -9.43 -47.98 -51.13
C TYR A 224 -10.49 -47.47 -50.16
N ARG A 225 -10.60 -48.13 -48.99
CA ARG A 225 -11.52 -47.74 -47.92
C ARG A 225 -10.78 -47.01 -46.81
N PHE A 226 -11.32 -45.89 -46.35
CA PHE A 226 -10.86 -45.18 -45.17
C PHE A 226 -11.08 -46.04 -43.92
N VAL A 227 -10.04 -46.21 -43.12
CA VAL A 227 -10.07 -47.08 -41.93
C VAL A 227 -10.16 -46.30 -40.62
N GLY A 228 -10.20 -44.97 -40.69
CA GLY A 228 -10.21 -44.09 -39.52
C GLY A 228 -8.91 -43.29 -39.37
N TRP A 229 -8.96 -42.34 -38.44
CA TRP A 229 -7.80 -41.57 -37.98
C TRP A 229 -7.14 -42.29 -36.81
N ASN A 230 -5.81 -42.21 -36.73
CA ASN A 230 -5.00 -42.78 -35.66
C ASN A 230 -4.24 -41.68 -34.92
#